data_AF-A0A2Z6PCJ5-F1
#
_entry.id   AF-A0A2Z6PCJ5-F1
#
_cell.length_a   1.000
_cell.length_b   1.000
_cell.length_c   1.000
_cell.angle_alpha   90.00
_cell.angle_beta   90.00
_cell.angle_gamma   90.00
#
_symmetry.space_group_name_H-M   'P 1'
#
loop_
_entity.id
_entity.type
_entity.pdbx_description
1 polymer ?
#
loop_
_entity_poly.entity_id
_entity_poly.type
_entity_poly.pdbx_seq_one_letter_code
_entity_poly.pdbx_strand_id
1 'polypeptide(L)'
;MVNEALQRVPNINGDKNIDLVNQIRDSLAMMGNNNTAFSLPQPHLQRTKLCDMNDVELDQLYVTRREQLKELVGSIISPKIVQGKTLNGKEFVSFLKQILDALNKGEIPSSGSLVEVFNKGIIERCLKLYSEKMATLDLPLSEESQQGFHDQSRDEVMKVFYQQHFGHHHAKKSIMKLDEEIQKVYKNVILQNEYQSSKLCEALYIICEDKMDQLQVLRLPSLAKFNAGFLQCSHRFDHECVGPSKTNYATRMNKMLGKSRSQFIKEYNERLFNWLVVFSLIMVVIGRFIIKFILIEIGAWTLFIFLETYTKMFWSVESLYYNSAWQFIVATWETLVYNPILDLDR
;
A
#
# COMPACT_ATOMS: atom_id res chain seq x y z
N MET A 1 16.24 51.13 -13.75
CA MET A 1 17.55 50.64 -14.23
C MET A 1 17.74 49.13 -14.03
N VAL A 2 17.85 48.57 -12.82
CA VAL A 2 18.10 47.11 -12.64
C VAL A 2 16.92 46.25 -13.10
N ASN A 3 15.71 46.58 -12.64
CA ASN A 3 14.50 45.82 -12.98
C ASN A 3 14.22 45.84 -14.49
N GLU A 4 14.48 46.97 -15.15
CA GLU A 4 14.34 47.10 -16.62
C GLU A 4 15.39 46.28 -17.36
N ALA A 5 16.64 46.25 -16.89
CA ALA A 5 17.72 45.47 -17.51
C ALA A 5 17.51 43.96 -17.39
N LEU A 6 16.76 43.51 -16.38
CA LEU A 6 16.40 42.10 -16.15
C LEU A 6 15.09 41.69 -16.84
N GLN A 7 14.36 42.61 -17.47
CA GLN A 7 13.16 42.24 -18.22
C GLN A 7 13.51 41.41 -19.45
N ARG A 8 12.61 40.47 -19.78
CA ARG A 8 12.73 39.68 -21.00
C ARG A 8 12.63 40.57 -22.23
N VAL A 9 13.41 40.23 -23.25
CA VAL A 9 13.25 40.78 -24.60
C VAL A 9 12.25 39.92 -25.37
N PRO A 10 11.24 40.52 -26.04
CA PRO A 10 10.30 39.80 -26.89
C PRO A 10 11.02 39.00 -27.97
N ASN A 11 10.69 37.72 -28.10
CA ASN A 11 11.28 36.82 -29.10
C ASN A 11 10.22 36.30 -30.09
N ILE A 12 9.67 37.19 -30.91
CA ILE A 12 8.56 36.87 -31.83
C ILE A 12 8.99 35.88 -32.94
N ASN A 13 10.27 35.90 -33.30
CA ASN A 13 10.83 35.11 -34.41
C ASN A 13 11.52 33.81 -33.97
N GLY A 14 11.53 33.48 -32.67
CA GLY A 14 12.16 32.27 -32.15
C GLY A 14 13.69 32.23 -32.27
N ASP A 15 14.37 33.37 -32.10
CA ASP A 15 15.82 33.45 -32.12
C ASP A 15 16.42 32.80 -30.85
N LYS A 16 17.25 31.77 -31.06
CA LYS A 16 17.92 31.03 -29.99
C LYS A 16 18.84 31.89 -29.12
N ASN A 17 19.44 32.94 -29.69
CA ASN A 17 20.32 33.85 -28.93
C ASN A 17 19.50 34.71 -27.96
N ILE A 18 18.32 35.15 -28.37
CA ILE A 18 17.41 35.92 -27.51
C ILE A 18 16.89 35.01 -26.38
N ASP A 19 16.62 33.74 -26.67
CA ASP A 19 16.26 32.77 -25.63
C ASP A 19 17.38 32.58 -24.61
N LEU A 20 18.64 32.49 -25.04
CA LEU A 20 19.78 32.40 -24.14
C LEU A 20 19.92 33.66 -23.26
N VAL A 21 19.77 34.85 -23.85
CA VAL A 21 19.81 36.12 -23.11
C VAL A 21 18.68 36.18 -22.08
N ASN A 22 17.47 35.77 -22.46
CA ASN A 22 16.32 35.71 -21.56
C ASN A 22 16.54 34.70 -20.43
N GLN A 23 17.13 33.53 -20.70
CA GLN A 23 17.49 32.56 -19.67
C GLN A 23 18.49 33.13 -18.66
N ILE A 24 19.49 33.90 -19.10
CA ILE A 24 20.45 34.57 -18.22
C ILE A 24 19.74 35.61 -17.35
N ARG A 25 18.86 36.43 -17.94
CA ARG A 25 18.09 37.45 -17.21
C ARG A 25 17.14 36.84 -16.19
N ASP A 26 16.43 35.79 -16.57
CA ASP A 26 15.57 35.03 -15.66
C ASP A 26 16.39 34.46 -14.50
N SER A 27 17.57 33.89 -14.79
CA SER A 27 18.46 33.34 -13.76
C SER A 27 18.95 34.42 -12.78
N LEU A 28 19.34 35.59 -13.28
CA LEU A 28 19.78 36.72 -12.45
C LEU A 28 18.63 37.34 -11.64
N ALA A 29 17.42 37.40 -12.22
CA ALA A 29 16.22 37.83 -11.53
C ALA A 29 15.84 36.84 -10.41
N MET A 30 16.04 35.54 -10.61
CA MET A 30 15.76 34.50 -9.61
C MET A 30 16.80 34.42 -8.48
N MET A 31 18.07 34.77 -8.74
CA MET A 31 19.15 34.62 -7.75
C MET A 31 19.21 35.72 -6.69
N GLY A 32 18.53 36.85 -6.87
CA GLY A 32 18.59 37.95 -5.91
C GLY A 32 17.28 38.72 -5.77
N ASN A 33 16.71 38.73 -4.56
CA ASN A 33 15.59 39.60 -4.21
C ASN A 33 16.03 41.08 -4.08
N ASN A 34 17.32 41.32 -3.86
CA ASN A 34 17.93 42.64 -3.64
C ASN A 34 19.01 42.95 -4.69
N ASN A 35 18.64 42.89 -5.97
CA ASN A 35 19.59 43.20 -7.05
C ASN A 35 19.88 44.71 -7.07
N THR A 36 21.14 45.09 -6.86
CA THR A 36 21.60 46.47 -6.93
C THR A 36 22.62 46.62 -8.06
N ALA A 37 22.58 47.73 -8.79
CA ALA A 37 23.61 48.07 -9.78
C ALA A 37 24.22 49.42 -9.43
N PHE A 38 25.53 49.52 -9.65
CA PHE A 38 26.31 50.72 -9.43
C PHE A 38 27.32 50.87 -10.57
N SER A 39 27.48 52.08 -11.09
CA SER A 39 28.40 52.37 -12.19
C SER A 39 29.63 53.13 -11.70
N LEU A 40 30.80 52.73 -12.18
CA LEU A 40 32.06 53.43 -11.96
C LEU A 40 32.57 53.95 -13.32
N PRO A 41 32.92 55.24 -13.43
CA PRO A 41 33.54 55.78 -14.64
C PRO A 41 34.97 55.24 -14.78
N GLN A 42 35.60 55.46 -15.93
CA GLN A 42 36.99 55.08 -16.12
C GLN A 42 37.90 55.89 -15.17
N PRO A 43 38.75 55.25 -14.35
CA PRO A 43 39.55 55.95 -13.33
C PRO A 43 40.67 56.81 -13.91
N HIS A 44 41.31 56.35 -14.98
CA HIS A 44 42.39 57.07 -15.67
C HIS A 44 42.61 56.49 -17.07
N LEU A 45 43.29 57.23 -17.96
CA LEU A 45 43.61 56.76 -19.32
C LEU A 45 44.68 55.65 -19.33
N GLN A 46 45.67 55.74 -18.45
CA GLN A 46 46.75 54.75 -18.32
C GLN A 46 46.34 53.58 -17.41
N ARG A 47 45.69 52.57 -18.00
CA ARG A 47 45.10 51.43 -17.26
C ARG A 47 46.11 50.53 -16.54
N THR A 48 47.36 50.47 -17.00
CA THR A 48 48.38 49.55 -16.46
C THR A 48 49.05 50.03 -15.18
N LYS A 49 48.86 51.31 -14.80
CA LYS A 49 49.51 51.94 -13.64
C LYS A 49 48.53 52.36 -12.55
N LEU A 50 47.28 51.89 -12.61
CA LEU A 50 46.21 52.34 -11.71
C LEU A 50 46.50 52.07 -10.22
N CYS A 51 47.23 50.99 -9.91
CA CYS A 51 47.58 50.65 -8.53
C CYS A 51 48.72 51.51 -7.96
N ASP A 52 49.52 52.13 -8.82
CA ASP A 52 50.66 52.97 -8.43
C ASP A 52 50.27 54.46 -8.32
N MET A 53 49.06 54.81 -8.78
CA MET A 53 48.52 56.16 -8.79
C MET A 53 47.81 56.49 -7.48
N ASN A 54 47.99 57.72 -7.01
CA ASN A 54 47.24 58.24 -5.88
C ASN A 54 45.86 58.76 -6.34
N ASP A 55 44.94 58.94 -5.39
CA ASP A 55 43.59 59.43 -5.67
C ASP A 55 43.55 60.80 -6.37
N VAL A 56 44.60 61.62 -6.20
CA VAL A 56 44.74 62.93 -6.85
C VAL A 56 45.03 62.81 -8.35
N GLU A 57 45.61 61.68 -8.76
CA GLU A 57 45.96 61.37 -10.16
C GLU A 57 44.81 60.67 -10.91
N LEU A 58 43.76 60.28 -10.18
CA LEU A 58 42.57 59.66 -10.74
C LEU A 58 41.50 60.70 -11.09
N ASP A 59 40.57 60.32 -11.95
CA ASP A 59 39.38 61.11 -12.23
C ASP A 59 38.58 61.36 -10.94
N GLN A 60 38.33 62.62 -10.61
CA GLN A 60 37.66 63.00 -9.36
C GLN A 60 36.23 62.45 -9.28
N LEU A 61 35.54 62.29 -10.41
CA LEU A 61 34.23 61.66 -10.48
C LEU A 61 34.34 60.16 -10.16
N TYR A 62 35.39 59.48 -10.61
CA TYR A 62 35.67 58.09 -10.21
C TYR A 62 35.88 57.97 -8.71
N VAL A 63 36.76 58.80 -8.12
CA VAL A 63 37.05 58.77 -6.68
C VAL A 63 35.77 58.97 -5.88
N THR A 64 34.97 59.98 -6.25
CA THR A 64 33.68 60.26 -5.58
C THR A 64 32.72 59.08 -5.69
N ARG A 65 32.57 58.48 -6.88
CA ARG A 65 31.71 57.31 -7.10
C ARG A 65 32.22 56.07 -6.36
N ARG A 66 33.53 55.89 -6.24
CA ARG A 66 34.15 54.79 -5.49
C ARG A 66 33.83 54.91 -4.00
N GLU A 67 33.89 56.11 -3.41
CA GLU A 67 33.51 56.30 -2.01
C GLU A 67 32.01 56.06 -1.79
N GLN A 68 31.14 56.56 -2.70
CA GLN A 68 29.71 56.24 -2.68
C GLN A 68 29.43 54.73 -2.75
N LEU A 69 30.21 53.97 -3.52
CA LEU A 69 30.09 52.51 -3.58
C LEU A 69 30.44 51.87 -2.22
N LYS A 70 31.47 52.34 -1.53
CA LYS A 70 31.83 51.83 -0.20
C LYS A 70 30.71 52.07 0.81
N GLU A 71 30.13 53.27 0.80
CA GLU A 71 28.97 53.61 1.65
C GLU A 71 27.76 52.73 1.34
N LEU A 72 27.46 52.55 0.05
CA LEU A 72 26.37 51.68 -0.39
C LEU A 72 26.59 50.24 0.08
N VAL A 73 27.78 49.68 -0.14
CA VAL A 73 28.14 48.33 0.32
C VAL A 73 27.99 48.23 1.83
N GLY A 74 28.49 49.22 2.58
CA GLY A 74 28.29 49.33 4.03
C GLY A 74 26.83 49.25 4.45
N SER A 75 25.93 49.92 3.72
CA SER A 75 24.49 49.96 4.02
C SER A 75 23.75 48.65 3.77
N ILE A 76 24.24 47.80 2.85
CA ILE A 76 23.56 46.56 2.42
C ILE A 76 24.15 45.28 3.02
N ILE A 77 25.32 45.36 3.67
CA ILE A 77 25.95 44.20 4.30
C ILE A 77 25.03 43.63 5.37
N SER A 78 24.75 42.33 5.26
CA SER A 78 23.99 41.57 6.25
C SER A 78 24.73 40.25 6.56
N PRO A 79 24.61 39.71 7.79
CA PRO A 79 25.20 38.42 8.12
C PRO A 79 24.69 37.32 7.19
N LYS A 80 25.59 36.47 6.69
CA LYS A 80 25.19 35.34 5.84
C LYS A 80 24.47 34.30 6.69
N ILE A 81 23.21 34.03 6.39
CA ILE A 81 22.41 33.02 7.08
C ILE A 81 22.35 31.75 6.21
N VAL A 82 22.69 30.62 6.80
CA VAL A 82 22.57 29.29 6.19
C VAL A 82 21.87 28.38 7.19
N GLN A 83 20.75 27.75 6.79
CA GLN A 83 19.94 26.88 7.66
C GLN A 83 19.48 27.56 8.98
N GLY A 84 19.12 28.84 8.91
CA GLY A 84 18.64 29.60 10.07
C GLY A 84 19.72 30.01 11.08
N LYS A 85 20.99 29.71 10.81
CA LYS A 85 22.14 30.13 11.63
C LYS A 85 23.02 31.13 10.89
N THR A 86 23.57 32.09 11.63
CA THR A 86 24.55 33.05 11.10
C THR A 86 25.90 32.37 10.93
N LEU A 87 26.43 32.44 9.71
CA LEU A 87 27.65 31.74 9.33
C LEU A 87 28.88 32.48 9.89
N ASN A 88 29.58 31.86 10.84
CA ASN A 88 30.86 32.35 11.34
C ASN A 88 32.06 31.82 10.51
N GLY A 89 33.27 32.27 10.79
CA GLY A 89 34.46 31.86 10.03
C GLY A 89 34.74 30.36 10.03
N LYS A 90 34.48 29.64 11.14
CA LYS A 90 34.65 28.19 11.21
C LYS A 90 33.60 27.46 10.38
N GLU A 91 32.35 27.90 10.48
CA GLU A 91 31.22 27.35 9.70
C GLU A 91 31.40 27.62 8.21
N PHE A 92 31.92 28.78 7.83
CA PHE A 92 32.24 29.11 6.45
C PHE A 92 33.32 28.17 5.89
N VAL A 93 34.41 27.93 6.62
CA VAL A 93 35.47 27.00 6.16
C VAL A 93 34.92 25.58 6.01
N SER A 94 34.09 25.12 6.97
CA SER A 94 33.43 23.82 6.88
C SER A 94 32.52 23.74 5.65
N PHE A 95 31.72 24.78 5.42
CA PHE A 95 30.82 24.87 4.28
C PHE A 95 31.58 24.88 2.94
N LEU A 96 32.68 25.62 2.85
CA LEU A 96 33.54 25.68 1.67
C LEU A 96 34.15 24.31 1.36
N LYS A 97 34.62 23.57 2.37
CA LYS A 97 35.15 22.21 2.19
C LYS A 97 34.12 21.26 1.59
N GLN A 98 32.88 21.31 2.08
CA GLN A 98 31.79 20.48 1.55
C GLN A 98 31.50 20.78 0.07
N ILE A 99 31.51 22.06 -0.32
CA ILE A 99 31.36 22.47 -1.72
C ILE A 99 32.53 21.95 -2.56
N LEU A 100 33.75 22.08 -2.05
CA LEU A 100 34.96 21.65 -2.75
C LEU A 100 34.96 20.13 -2.97
N ASP A 101 34.56 19.36 -1.95
CA ASP A 101 34.45 17.90 -2.03
C ASP A 101 33.39 17.45 -3.04
N ALA A 102 32.28 18.18 -3.16
CA ALA A 102 31.26 17.92 -4.17
C ALA A 102 31.77 18.24 -5.59
N LEU A 103 32.44 19.38 -5.77
CA LEU A 103 33.06 19.78 -7.04
C LEU A 103 34.14 18.78 -7.49
N ASN A 104 34.99 18.32 -6.57
CA ASN A 104 36.05 17.36 -6.86
C ASN A 104 35.53 15.98 -7.27
N LYS A 105 34.28 15.64 -6.90
CA LYS A 105 33.60 14.41 -7.34
C LYS A 105 32.97 14.54 -8.74
N GLY A 106 33.13 15.67 -9.41
CA GLY A 106 32.60 15.91 -10.76
C GLY A 106 31.14 16.41 -10.78
N GLU A 107 30.54 16.70 -9.63
CA GLU A 107 29.23 17.35 -9.55
C GLU A 107 29.43 18.87 -9.67
N ILE A 108 29.66 19.40 -10.89
CA ILE A 108 29.68 20.86 -11.09
C ILE A 108 28.25 21.37 -11.19
N PRO A 109 27.74 22.14 -10.22
CA PRO A 109 26.36 22.55 -10.25
C PRO A 109 26.26 23.90 -10.96
N SER A 110 25.43 23.98 -11.99
CA SER A 110 24.76 25.24 -12.29
C SER A 110 23.99 25.71 -11.04
N SER A 111 23.64 26.99 -10.94
CA SER A 111 22.89 27.55 -9.79
C SER A 111 21.64 26.74 -9.40
N GLY A 112 20.96 26.12 -10.37
CA GLY A 112 19.84 25.19 -10.14
C GLY A 112 20.24 23.80 -9.62
N SER A 113 21.45 23.33 -9.93
CA SER A 113 21.99 22.04 -9.49
C SER A 113 22.55 22.10 -8.06
N LEU A 114 23.04 23.25 -7.60
CA LEU A 114 23.52 23.42 -6.20
C LEU A 114 22.40 23.12 -5.20
N VAL A 115 21.20 23.64 -5.47
CA VAL A 115 20.02 23.40 -4.62
C VAL A 115 19.62 21.92 -4.62
N GLU A 116 19.72 21.24 -5.76
CA GLU A 116 19.43 19.81 -5.86
C GLU A 116 20.43 18.95 -5.08
N VAL A 117 21.73 19.27 -5.14
CA VAL A 117 22.78 18.58 -4.38
C VAL A 117 22.54 18.73 -2.87
N PHE A 118 22.24 19.95 -2.40
CA PHE A 118 21.94 20.17 -0.98
C PHE A 118 20.64 19.50 -0.53
N ASN A 119 19.60 19.54 -1.36
CA ASN A 119 18.33 18.91 -1.03
C ASN A 119 18.39 17.38 -1.11
N LYS A 120 19.30 16.78 -1.90
CA LYS A 120 19.46 15.33 -2.01
C LYS A 120 19.71 14.66 -0.66
N GLY A 121 20.64 15.17 0.14
CA GLY A 121 20.92 14.62 1.48
C GLY A 121 19.79 14.83 2.50
N ILE A 122 18.89 15.78 2.25
CA ILE A 122 17.68 15.98 3.05
C ILE A 122 16.61 14.98 2.62
N ILE A 123 16.42 14.78 1.31
CA ILE A 123 15.51 13.78 0.74
C ILE A 123 15.88 12.39 1.26
N GLU A 124 17.15 11.99 1.21
CA GLU A 124 17.60 10.69 1.70
C GLU A 124 17.29 10.49 3.20
N ARG A 125 17.51 11.51 4.04
CA ARG A 125 17.13 11.45 5.46
C ARG A 125 15.62 11.36 5.67
N CYS A 126 14.84 12.12 4.89
CA CYS A 126 13.38 12.11 4.96
C CYS A 126 12.82 10.74 4.53
N LEU A 127 13.36 10.15 3.46
CA LEU A 127 13.01 8.81 3.00
C LEU A 127 13.39 7.74 4.03
N LYS A 128 14.54 7.88 4.68
CA LYS A 128 14.93 6.99 5.77
C LYS A 128 13.94 7.04 6.92
N LEU A 129 13.57 8.24 7.37
CA LEU A 129 12.57 8.45 8.42
C LEU A 129 11.20 7.85 8.04
N TYR A 130 10.77 8.07 6.79
CA TYR A 130 9.54 7.48 6.27
C TYR A 130 9.61 5.94 6.28
N SER A 131 10.72 5.37 5.80
CA SER A 131 10.92 3.91 5.73
C SER A 131 10.97 3.28 7.12
N GLU A 132 11.62 3.92 8.09
CA GLU A 132 11.65 3.48 9.49
C GLU A 132 10.24 3.45 10.10
N LYS A 133 9.39 4.45 9.81
CA LYS A 133 7.98 4.45 10.24
C LYS A 133 7.16 3.37 9.55
N MET A 134 7.34 3.17 8.25
CA MET A 134 6.63 2.11 7.54
C MET A 134 7.05 0.72 8.04
N ALA A 135 8.30 0.56 8.49
CA ALA A 135 8.81 -0.70 9.02
C ALA A 135 8.23 -1.06 10.40
N THR A 136 7.62 -0.12 11.14
CA THR A 136 6.94 -0.43 12.41
C THR A 136 5.54 -1.00 12.23
N LEU A 137 5.03 -1.08 11.00
CA LEU A 137 3.71 -1.63 10.73
C LEU A 137 3.71 -3.16 10.83
N ASP A 138 2.84 -3.68 11.69
CA ASP A 138 2.53 -5.11 11.76
C ASP A 138 1.56 -5.49 10.64
N LEU A 139 2.09 -6.08 9.55
CA LEU A 139 1.30 -6.54 8.42
C LEU A 139 0.74 -7.96 8.67
N PRO A 140 -0.47 -8.31 8.16
CA PRO A 140 -1.29 -7.53 7.22
C PRO A 140 -2.30 -6.59 7.89
N LEU A 141 -2.62 -5.49 7.21
CA LEU A 141 -3.57 -4.45 7.64
C LEU A 141 -4.63 -4.18 6.58
N SER A 142 -5.77 -3.61 6.99
CA SER A 142 -6.77 -3.11 6.05
C SER A 142 -6.22 -1.95 5.21
N GLU A 143 -6.73 -1.81 3.99
CA GLU A 143 -6.31 -0.74 3.06
C GLU A 143 -6.52 0.64 3.68
N GLU A 144 -7.63 0.86 4.39
CA GLU A 144 -7.92 2.13 5.06
C GLU A 144 -6.92 2.46 6.17
N SER A 145 -6.56 1.46 7.00
CA SER A 145 -5.60 1.68 8.08
C SER A 145 -4.19 1.90 7.54
N GLN A 146 -3.81 1.16 6.51
CA GLN A 146 -2.53 1.33 5.83
C GLN A 146 -2.42 2.71 5.17
N GLN A 147 -3.47 3.13 4.45
CA GLN A 147 -3.52 4.43 3.78
C GLN A 147 -3.50 5.58 4.80
N GLY A 148 -4.27 5.50 5.88
CA GLY A 148 -4.26 6.50 6.93
C GLY A 148 -2.87 6.68 7.57
N PHE A 149 -2.16 5.57 7.82
CA PHE A 149 -0.79 5.63 8.34
C PHE A 149 0.21 6.17 7.31
N HIS A 150 0.03 5.84 6.03
CA HIS A 150 0.80 6.43 4.92
C HIS A 150 0.65 7.95 4.89
N ASP A 151 -0.58 8.44 4.87
CA ASP A 151 -0.89 9.86 4.78
C ASP A 151 -0.31 10.63 5.97
N GLN A 152 -0.50 10.11 7.19
CA GLN A 152 0.07 10.70 8.40
C GLN A 152 1.61 10.74 8.35
N SER A 153 2.25 9.62 8.02
CA SER A 153 3.71 9.52 7.98
C SER A 153 4.30 10.43 6.89
N ARG A 154 3.64 10.49 5.74
CA ARG A 154 3.99 11.38 4.62
C ARG A 154 3.91 12.83 5.04
N ASP A 155 2.83 13.26 5.68
CA ASP A 155 2.65 14.64 6.13
C ASP A 155 3.69 15.05 7.18
N GLU A 156 4.02 14.15 8.11
CA GLU A 156 5.07 14.39 9.10
C GLU A 156 6.45 14.53 8.46
N VAL A 157 6.79 13.66 7.51
CA VAL A 157 8.06 13.73 6.77
C VAL A 157 8.11 14.99 5.90
N MET A 158 6.99 15.36 5.27
CA MET A 158 6.91 16.56 4.46
C MET A 158 7.09 17.83 5.30
N LYS A 159 6.53 17.88 6.52
CA LYS A 159 6.79 18.97 7.49
C LYS A 159 8.28 19.09 7.83
N VAL A 160 8.96 17.97 8.08
CA VAL A 160 10.41 17.96 8.34
C VAL A 160 11.19 18.47 7.12
N PHE A 161 10.79 18.06 5.93
CA PHE A 161 11.41 18.54 4.69
C PHE A 161 11.24 20.05 4.50
N TYR A 162 10.03 20.59 4.71
CA TYR A 162 9.73 22.03 4.64
C TYR A 162 10.60 22.88 5.56
N GLN A 163 10.97 22.35 6.74
CA GLN A 163 11.81 23.08 7.70
C GLN A 163 13.29 23.11 7.32
N GLN A 164 13.76 22.14 6.52
CA GLN A 164 15.19 21.94 6.27
C GLN A 164 15.62 22.27 4.83
N HIS A 165 14.70 22.26 3.87
CA HIS A 165 15.05 22.37 2.46
C HIS A 165 15.64 23.74 2.09
N PHE A 166 16.52 23.72 1.10
CA PHE A 166 17.16 24.91 0.56
C PHE A 166 16.44 25.41 -0.70
N GLY A 167 16.37 26.74 -0.87
CA GLY A 167 15.85 27.42 -2.08
C GLY A 167 14.32 27.45 -2.20
N HIS A 168 13.68 28.60 -1.93
CA HIS A 168 12.21 28.76 -1.97
C HIS A 168 11.59 28.48 -3.35
N HIS A 169 12.22 28.87 -4.46
CA HIS A 169 11.68 28.65 -5.82
C HIS A 169 12.00 27.26 -6.40
N HIS A 170 13.15 26.66 -6.05
CA HIS A 170 13.52 25.30 -6.44
C HIS A 170 12.93 24.21 -5.53
N ALA A 171 12.36 24.59 -4.37
CA ALA A 171 11.69 23.69 -3.44
C ALA A 171 10.62 22.85 -4.15
N LYS A 172 9.84 23.42 -5.08
CA LYS A 172 8.77 22.68 -5.77
C LYS A 172 9.28 21.41 -6.48
N LYS A 173 10.43 21.48 -7.16
CA LYS A 173 11.02 20.30 -7.83
C LYS A 173 11.54 19.27 -6.83
N SER A 174 12.19 19.72 -5.76
CA SER A 174 12.67 18.81 -4.70
C SER A 174 11.54 18.17 -3.89
N ILE A 175 10.44 18.90 -3.66
CA ILE A 175 9.21 18.39 -3.03
C ILE A 175 8.58 17.30 -3.89
N MET A 176 8.41 17.56 -5.20
CA MET A 176 7.89 16.55 -6.13
C MET A 176 8.78 15.31 -6.16
N LYS A 177 10.10 15.48 -6.12
CA LYS A 177 11.04 14.36 -6.08
C LYS A 177 10.92 13.55 -4.79
N LEU A 178 10.80 14.20 -3.63
CA LEU A 178 10.58 13.50 -2.36
C LEU A 178 9.27 12.72 -2.38
N ASP A 179 8.20 13.33 -2.87
CA ASP A 179 6.89 12.67 -2.98
C ASP A 179 6.95 11.44 -3.90
N GLU A 180 7.61 11.55 -5.06
CA GLU A 180 7.80 10.43 -5.97
C GLU A 180 8.56 9.27 -5.31
N GLU A 181 9.64 9.56 -4.58
CA GLU A 181 10.41 8.53 -3.88
C GLU A 181 9.63 7.92 -2.70
N ILE A 182 8.84 8.70 -1.96
CA ILE A 182 7.92 8.18 -0.94
C ILE A 182 6.91 7.23 -1.56
N GLN A 183 6.32 7.58 -2.72
CA GLN A 183 5.38 6.71 -3.42
C GLN A 183 6.03 5.41 -3.90
N LYS A 184 7.29 5.42 -4.32
CA LYS A 184 8.04 4.19 -4.66
C LYS A 184 8.18 3.27 -3.45
N VAL A 185 8.57 3.80 -2.30
CA VAL A 185 8.67 3.02 -1.06
C VAL A 185 7.28 2.50 -0.65
N TYR A 186 6.25 3.33 -0.72
CA TYR A 186 4.90 2.94 -0.35
C TYR A 186 4.35 1.79 -1.20
N LYS A 187 4.60 1.80 -2.52
CA LYS A 187 4.23 0.68 -3.40
C LYS A 187 4.83 -0.65 -2.94
N ASN A 188 6.07 -0.66 -2.46
CA ASN A 188 6.68 -1.87 -1.91
C ASN A 188 5.96 -2.35 -0.64
N VAL A 189 5.53 -1.42 0.22
CA VAL A 189 4.76 -1.74 1.44
C VAL A 189 3.38 -2.30 1.08
N ILE A 190 2.71 -1.76 0.06
CA ILE A 190 1.44 -2.29 -0.46
C ILE A 190 1.63 -3.74 -0.93
N LEU A 191 2.64 -3.99 -1.77
CA LEU A 191 2.94 -5.34 -2.27
C LEU A 191 3.25 -6.32 -1.13
N GLN A 192 3.98 -5.87 -0.11
CA GLN A 192 4.26 -6.69 1.07
C GLN A 192 2.99 -6.97 1.87
N ASN A 193 2.10 -5.99 2.03
CA ASN A 193 0.82 -6.16 2.72
C ASN A 193 -0.08 -7.16 1.96
N GLU A 194 -0.17 -7.03 0.64
CA GLU A 194 -0.92 -7.95 -0.22
C GLU A 194 -0.37 -9.38 -0.13
N TYR A 195 0.95 -9.54 -0.13
CA TYR A 195 1.58 -10.85 0.02
C TYR A 195 1.24 -11.48 1.38
N GLN A 196 1.37 -10.75 2.49
CA GLN A 196 1.06 -11.28 3.82
C GLN A 196 -0.44 -11.56 4.00
N SER A 197 -1.30 -10.68 3.48
CA SER A 197 -2.75 -10.87 3.49
C SER A 197 -3.15 -12.13 2.71
N SER A 198 -2.57 -12.31 1.51
CA SER A 198 -2.80 -13.49 0.68
C SER A 198 -2.38 -14.76 1.41
N LYS A 199 -1.18 -14.78 1.99
CA LYS A 199 -0.65 -15.94 2.74
C LYS A 199 -1.54 -16.31 3.93
N LEU A 200 -2.00 -15.31 4.70
CA LEU A 200 -2.89 -15.51 5.84
C LEU A 200 -4.24 -16.09 5.40
N CYS A 201 -4.89 -15.46 4.44
CA CYS A 201 -6.22 -15.87 3.98
C CYS A 201 -6.19 -17.21 3.23
N GLU A 202 -5.11 -17.52 2.52
CA GLU A 202 -4.89 -18.83 1.91
C GLU A 202 -4.73 -19.93 2.95
N ALA A 203 -3.93 -19.70 4.00
CA ALA A 203 -3.79 -20.66 5.10
C ALA A 203 -5.13 -20.96 5.77
N LEU A 204 -5.95 -19.93 6.03
CA LEU A 204 -7.30 -20.10 6.57
C LEU A 204 -8.23 -20.84 5.61
N TYR A 205 -8.10 -20.57 4.30
CA TYR A 205 -8.85 -21.28 3.27
C TYR A 205 -8.52 -22.77 3.26
N ILE A 206 -7.23 -23.14 3.26
CA ILE A 206 -6.77 -24.53 3.25
C ILE A 206 -7.24 -25.26 4.52
N ILE A 207 -7.07 -24.64 5.71
CA ILE A 207 -7.55 -25.24 6.97
C ILE A 207 -9.05 -25.53 6.92
N CYS A 208 -9.83 -24.64 6.31
CA CYS A 208 -11.25 -24.86 6.16
C CYS A 208 -11.58 -25.95 5.13
N GLU A 209 -10.89 -25.95 3.98
CA GLU A 209 -11.04 -26.96 2.94
C GLU A 209 -10.75 -28.37 3.50
N ASP A 210 -9.62 -28.55 4.16
CA ASP A 210 -9.24 -29.81 4.82
C ASP A 210 -10.30 -30.26 5.84
N LYS A 211 -10.86 -29.32 6.61
CA LYS A 211 -11.92 -29.61 7.58
C LYS A 211 -13.22 -30.05 6.89
N MET A 212 -13.58 -29.42 5.77
CA MET A 212 -14.76 -29.82 5.00
C MET A 212 -14.57 -31.21 4.40
N ASP A 213 -13.40 -31.51 3.87
CA ASP A 213 -13.07 -32.82 3.31
C ASP A 213 -13.10 -33.92 4.38
N GLN A 214 -12.57 -33.65 5.58
CA GLN A 214 -12.68 -34.57 6.72
C GLN A 214 -14.14 -34.86 7.09
N LEU A 215 -15.01 -33.85 7.09
CA LEU A 215 -16.42 -34.00 7.41
C LEU A 215 -17.19 -34.77 6.32
N GLN A 216 -16.73 -34.79 5.07
CA GLN A 216 -17.33 -35.56 3.98
C GLN A 216 -17.05 -37.08 4.10
N VAL A 217 -15.93 -37.47 4.71
CA VAL A 217 -15.48 -38.88 4.78
C VAL A 217 -15.92 -39.58 6.08
N LEU A 218 -16.65 -38.90 6.98
CA LEU A 218 -17.17 -39.49 8.20
C LEU A 218 -17.98 -40.78 7.92
N ARG A 219 -17.76 -41.81 8.75
CA ARG A 219 -18.44 -43.11 8.63
C ARG A 219 -19.94 -42.98 8.86
N LEU A 220 -20.32 -42.15 9.83
CA LEU A 220 -21.70 -41.76 10.10
C LEU A 220 -21.87 -40.31 9.65
N PRO A 221 -22.35 -40.08 8.42
CA PRO A 221 -22.49 -38.72 7.93
C PRO A 221 -23.66 -38.06 8.67
N SER A 222 -23.44 -36.85 9.18
CA SER A 222 -24.46 -36.05 9.88
C SER A 222 -24.49 -34.64 9.33
N LEU A 223 -25.68 -34.16 8.97
CA LEU A 223 -25.91 -32.82 8.46
C LEU A 223 -25.64 -31.75 9.53
N ALA A 224 -25.95 -32.05 10.80
CA ALA A 224 -25.69 -31.15 11.91
C ALA A 224 -24.19 -30.84 12.11
N LYS A 225 -23.32 -31.87 12.15
CA LYS A 225 -21.86 -31.66 12.29
C LYS A 225 -21.27 -30.91 11.08
N PHE A 226 -21.74 -31.22 9.87
CA PHE A 226 -21.31 -30.51 8.67
C PHE A 226 -21.68 -29.01 8.72
N ASN A 227 -22.94 -28.68 9.06
CA ASN A 227 -23.38 -27.29 9.17
C ASN A 227 -22.68 -26.54 10.30
N ALA A 228 -22.40 -27.18 11.44
CA ALA A 228 -21.62 -26.58 12.51
C ALA A 228 -20.18 -26.28 12.06
N GLY A 229 -19.54 -27.22 11.35
CA GLY A 229 -18.21 -27.03 10.77
C GLY A 229 -18.18 -25.89 9.74
N PHE A 230 -19.20 -25.82 8.89
CA PHE A 230 -19.40 -24.75 7.90
C PHE A 230 -19.48 -23.38 8.56
N LEU A 231 -20.33 -23.22 9.58
CA LEU A 231 -20.51 -21.96 10.30
C LEU A 231 -19.22 -21.54 11.01
N GLN A 232 -18.53 -22.49 11.64
CA GLN A 232 -17.26 -22.23 12.31
C GLN A 232 -16.19 -21.76 11.32
N CYS A 233 -16.10 -22.39 10.15
CA CYS A 233 -15.22 -21.97 9.06
C CYS A 233 -15.51 -20.55 8.59
N SER A 234 -16.79 -20.26 8.30
CA SER A 234 -17.22 -18.96 7.81
C SER A 234 -16.93 -17.85 8.82
N HIS A 235 -17.26 -18.07 10.09
CA HIS A 235 -16.99 -17.12 11.17
C HIS A 235 -15.48 -16.90 11.36
N ARG A 236 -14.70 -17.98 11.39
CA ARG A 236 -13.24 -17.91 11.56
C ARG A 236 -12.59 -17.14 10.42
N PHE A 237 -12.98 -17.43 9.19
CA PHE A 237 -12.45 -16.74 8.01
C PHE A 237 -12.76 -15.24 8.07
N ASP A 238 -14.00 -14.85 8.39
CA ASP A 238 -14.37 -13.43 8.41
C ASP A 238 -13.62 -12.63 9.48
N HIS A 239 -13.36 -13.23 10.64
CA HIS A 239 -12.65 -12.58 11.75
C HIS A 239 -11.12 -12.60 11.60
N GLU A 240 -10.53 -13.70 11.12
CA GLU A 240 -9.06 -13.85 11.08
C GLU A 240 -8.43 -13.38 9.75
N CYS A 241 -9.15 -13.43 8.62
CA CYS A 241 -8.61 -12.93 7.34
C CYS A 241 -8.74 -11.41 7.26
N VAL A 242 -7.59 -10.73 7.11
CA VAL A 242 -7.49 -9.27 7.07
C VAL A 242 -6.63 -8.84 5.87
N GLY A 243 -6.95 -7.68 5.31
CA GLY A 243 -6.18 -7.02 4.27
C GLY A 243 -6.81 -7.09 2.87
N PRO A 244 -6.08 -6.63 1.84
CA PRO A 244 -6.61 -6.45 0.49
C PRO A 244 -7.11 -7.75 -0.14
N SER A 245 -6.49 -8.89 0.20
CA SER A 245 -6.83 -10.18 -0.38
C SER A 245 -8.13 -10.78 0.17
N LYS A 246 -8.72 -10.20 1.24
CA LYS A 246 -9.93 -10.72 1.90
C LYS A 246 -11.09 -10.89 0.94
N THR A 247 -11.37 -9.90 0.09
CA THR A 247 -12.53 -9.90 -0.83
C THR A 247 -12.45 -11.02 -1.87
N ASN A 248 -11.25 -11.22 -2.43
CA ASN A 248 -10.98 -12.28 -3.40
C ASN A 248 -11.12 -13.66 -2.76
N TYR A 249 -10.47 -13.88 -1.61
CA TYR A 249 -10.57 -15.15 -0.88
C TYR A 249 -11.96 -15.41 -0.32
N ALA A 250 -12.73 -14.38 0.07
CA ALA A 250 -14.12 -14.54 0.50
C ALA A 250 -15.00 -15.10 -0.62
N THR A 251 -14.81 -14.61 -1.85
CA THR A 251 -15.53 -15.12 -3.03
C THR A 251 -15.16 -16.57 -3.32
N ARG A 252 -13.86 -16.91 -3.27
CA ARG A 252 -13.37 -18.28 -3.44
C ARG A 252 -13.88 -19.22 -2.34
N MET A 253 -13.86 -18.77 -1.09
CA MET A 253 -14.37 -19.49 0.07
C MET A 253 -15.86 -19.80 -0.07
N ASN A 254 -16.69 -18.80 -0.39
CA ASN A 254 -18.13 -18.99 -0.59
C ASN A 254 -18.43 -20.01 -1.70
N LYS A 255 -17.65 -19.98 -2.78
CA LYS A 255 -17.78 -20.96 -3.87
C LYS A 255 -17.39 -22.37 -3.43
N MET A 256 -16.26 -22.53 -2.72
CA MET A 256 -15.83 -23.82 -2.19
C MET A 256 -16.86 -24.38 -1.20
N LEU A 257 -17.26 -23.58 -0.22
CA LEU A 257 -18.26 -23.95 0.78
C LEU A 257 -19.60 -24.33 0.16
N GLY A 258 -20.07 -23.59 -0.85
CA GLY A 258 -21.29 -23.90 -1.59
C GLY A 258 -21.19 -25.24 -2.34
N LYS A 259 -20.05 -25.51 -3.00
CA LYS A 259 -19.78 -26.77 -3.69
C LYS A 259 -19.68 -27.95 -2.71
N SER A 260 -18.92 -27.80 -1.63
CA SER A 260 -18.76 -28.85 -0.62
C SER A 260 -20.09 -29.19 0.06
N ARG A 261 -20.96 -28.20 0.28
CA ARG A 261 -22.31 -28.42 0.81
C ARG A 261 -23.21 -29.19 -0.15
N SER A 262 -23.26 -28.82 -1.43
CA SER A 262 -24.10 -29.51 -2.40
C SER A 262 -23.62 -30.96 -2.63
N GLN A 263 -22.31 -31.16 -2.69
CA GLN A 263 -21.71 -32.49 -2.78
C GLN A 263 -22.01 -33.33 -1.55
N PHE A 264 -21.82 -32.78 -0.35
CA PHE A 264 -22.12 -33.47 0.90
C PHE A 264 -23.59 -33.90 0.98
N ILE A 265 -24.53 -33.01 0.66
CA ILE A 265 -25.97 -33.34 0.69
C ILE A 265 -26.31 -34.46 -0.29
N LYS A 266 -25.70 -34.45 -1.48
CA LYS A 266 -25.91 -35.51 -2.49
C LYS A 266 -25.41 -36.86 -1.98
N GLU A 267 -24.15 -36.93 -1.54
CA GLU A 267 -23.54 -38.17 -1.03
C GLU A 267 -24.21 -38.66 0.26
N TYR A 268 -24.57 -37.75 1.16
CA TYR A 268 -25.30 -38.05 2.39
C TYR A 268 -26.62 -38.75 2.10
N ASN A 269 -27.44 -38.18 1.22
CA ASN A 269 -28.74 -38.76 0.90
C ASN A 269 -28.61 -40.10 0.16
N GLU A 270 -27.63 -40.24 -0.74
CA GLU A 270 -27.37 -41.49 -1.46
C GLU A 270 -26.91 -42.61 -0.49
N ARG A 271 -26.00 -42.30 0.44
CA ARG A 271 -25.58 -43.24 1.49
C ARG A 271 -26.75 -43.59 2.41
N LEU A 272 -27.49 -42.60 2.91
CA LEU A 272 -28.65 -42.83 3.79
C LEU A 272 -29.70 -43.73 3.11
N PHE A 273 -30.00 -43.46 1.83
CA PHE A 273 -30.92 -44.29 1.06
C PHE A 273 -30.43 -45.75 0.96
N ASN A 274 -29.16 -45.96 0.58
CA ASN A 274 -28.58 -47.30 0.48
C ASN A 274 -28.59 -48.03 1.85
N TRP A 275 -28.28 -47.33 2.94
CA TRP A 275 -28.35 -47.88 4.29
C TRP A 275 -29.78 -48.27 4.68
N LEU A 276 -30.78 -47.45 4.36
CA LEU A 276 -32.19 -47.77 4.63
C LEU A 276 -32.67 -48.98 3.85
N VAL A 277 -32.27 -49.13 2.59
CA VAL A 277 -32.60 -50.30 1.77
C VAL A 277 -31.99 -51.57 2.38
N VAL A 278 -30.69 -51.56 2.69
CA VAL A 278 -30.01 -52.70 3.34
C VAL A 278 -30.64 -53.02 4.69
N PHE A 279 -30.92 -52.00 5.50
CA PHE A 279 -31.57 -52.17 6.80
C PHE A 279 -32.96 -52.82 6.69
N SER A 280 -33.76 -52.41 5.70
CA SER A 280 -35.09 -53.01 5.47
C SER A 280 -35.00 -54.50 5.12
N LEU A 281 -34.03 -54.91 4.29
CA LEU A 281 -33.79 -56.31 3.96
C LEU A 281 -33.31 -57.13 5.17
N ILE A 282 -32.41 -56.57 5.97
CA ILE A 282 -31.96 -57.21 7.23
C ILE A 282 -33.14 -57.40 8.18
N MET A 283 -34.02 -56.39 8.30
CA MET A 283 -35.21 -56.48 9.15
C MET A 283 -36.20 -57.54 8.69
N VAL A 284 -36.34 -57.78 7.38
CA VAL A 284 -37.13 -58.92 6.86
C VAL A 284 -36.55 -60.25 7.36
N VAL A 285 -35.23 -60.43 7.27
CA VAL A 285 -34.55 -61.66 7.72
C VAL A 285 -34.71 -61.84 9.23
N ILE A 286 -34.47 -60.79 10.02
CA ILE A 286 -34.61 -60.84 11.48
C ILE A 286 -36.05 -61.13 11.90
N GLY A 287 -37.02 -60.43 11.30
CA GLY A 287 -38.44 -60.60 11.58
C GLY A 287 -38.92 -62.02 11.30
N ARG A 288 -38.49 -62.60 10.18
CA ARG A 288 -38.88 -63.94 9.75
C ARG A 288 -38.17 -65.07 10.51
N PHE A 289 -36.86 -64.95 10.73
CA PHE A 289 -36.04 -66.07 11.23
C PHE A 289 -35.70 -65.99 12.72
N ILE A 290 -35.55 -64.79 13.29
CA ILE A 290 -35.11 -64.62 14.69
C ILE A 290 -36.32 -64.39 15.59
N ILE A 291 -37.09 -63.34 15.32
CA ILE A 291 -38.20 -62.90 16.19
C ILE A 291 -39.49 -63.67 15.87
N LYS A 292 -39.62 -64.20 14.64
CA LYS A 292 -40.81 -64.92 14.12
C LYS A 292 -42.10 -64.10 14.28
N PHE A 293 -42.02 -62.79 14.06
CA PHE A 293 -43.13 -61.87 14.25
C PHE A 293 -43.57 -61.25 12.93
N ILE A 294 -44.76 -61.64 12.48
CA ILE A 294 -45.26 -61.38 11.12
C ILE A 294 -45.48 -59.88 10.85
N LEU A 295 -45.80 -59.08 11.87
CA LEU A 295 -46.02 -57.64 11.70
C LEU A 295 -44.72 -56.88 11.39
N ILE A 296 -43.59 -57.30 11.97
CA ILE A 296 -42.27 -56.73 11.65
C ILE A 296 -41.90 -57.08 10.20
N GLU A 297 -42.20 -58.30 9.77
CA GLU A 297 -41.97 -58.74 8.38
C GLU A 297 -42.80 -57.91 7.39
N ILE A 298 -44.11 -57.76 7.63
CA ILE A 298 -44.99 -56.95 6.75
C ILE A 298 -44.54 -55.48 6.71
N GLY A 299 -44.17 -54.92 7.86
CA GLY A 299 -43.67 -53.55 7.95
C GLY A 299 -42.36 -53.35 7.18
N ALA A 300 -41.42 -54.29 7.30
CA ALA A 300 -40.14 -54.24 6.59
C ALA A 300 -40.30 -54.38 5.07
N TRP A 301 -41.18 -55.28 4.60
CA TRP A 301 -41.51 -55.40 3.18
C TRP A 301 -42.18 -54.14 2.63
N THR A 302 -43.08 -53.54 3.40
CA THR A 302 -43.75 -52.31 3.00
C THR A 302 -42.75 -51.15 2.90
N LEU A 303 -41.82 -51.03 3.84
CA LEU A 303 -40.73 -50.05 3.78
C LEU A 303 -39.81 -50.28 2.58
N PHE A 304 -39.44 -51.53 2.29
CA PHE A 304 -38.61 -51.86 1.14
C PHE A 304 -39.28 -51.50 -0.19
N ILE A 305 -40.54 -51.93 -0.37
CA ILE A 305 -41.33 -51.58 -1.56
C ILE A 305 -41.47 -50.06 -1.66
N PHE A 306 -41.76 -49.37 -0.55
CA PHE A 306 -41.83 -47.92 -0.54
C PHE A 306 -40.52 -47.29 -1.04
N LEU A 307 -39.36 -47.65 -0.49
CA LEU A 307 -38.06 -47.10 -0.91
C LEU A 307 -37.75 -47.36 -2.40
N GLU A 308 -38.01 -48.56 -2.90
CA GLU A 308 -37.78 -48.94 -4.31
C GLU A 308 -38.75 -48.28 -5.31
N THR A 309 -40.00 -48.07 -4.90
CA THR A 309 -41.01 -47.44 -5.77
C THR A 309 -40.92 -45.92 -5.72
N TYR A 310 -40.52 -45.37 -4.56
CA TYR A 310 -40.39 -43.94 -4.31
C TYR A 310 -39.28 -43.30 -5.16
N THR A 311 -38.14 -43.98 -5.38
CA THR A 311 -37.08 -43.49 -6.27
C THR A 311 -37.47 -43.48 -7.75
N LYS A 312 -38.34 -44.40 -8.17
CA LYS A 312 -38.82 -44.51 -9.56
C LYS A 312 -39.95 -43.53 -9.89
N MET A 313 -40.57 -42.93 -8.88
CA MET A 313 -41.67 -41.96 -9.04
C MET A 313 -41.18 -40.55 -9.39
N PHE A 314 -39.93 -40.22 -9.08
CA PHE A 314 -39.36 -38.88 -9.32
C PHE A 314 -38.37 -38.89 -10.50
N TRP A 315 -38.59 -37.97 -11.44
CA TRP A 315 -37.76 -37.84 -12.66
C TRP A 315 -36.36 -37.24 -12.37
N SER A 316 -36.14 -36.63 -11.19
CA SER A 316 -34.84 -36.13 -10.76
C SER A 316 -34.55 -36.42 -9.28
N VAL A 317 -33.28 -36.76 -8.99
CA VAL A 317 -32.79 -37.08 -7.64
C VAL A 317 -32.92 -35.88 -6.68
N GLU A 318 -32.86 -34.65 -7.19
CA GLU A 318 -33.05 -33.43 -6.41
C GLU A 318 -34.50 -33.28 -5.91
N SER A 319 -35.49 -33.58 -6.76
CA SER A 319 -36.91 -33.48 -6.37
C SER A 319 -37.32 -34.49 -5.27
N LEU A 320 -36.61 -35.61 -5.18
CA LEU A 320 -36.78 -36.63 -4.15
C LEU A 320 -36.35 -36.10 -2.76
N TYR A 321 -35.21 -35.40 -2.71
CA TYR A 321 -34.58 -34.97 -1.45
C TYR A 321 -35.23 -33.74 -0.81
N TYR A 322 -35.92 -32.90 -1.59
CA TYR A 322 -36.65 -31.73 -1.08
C TYR A 322 -38.10 -32.03 -0.65
N ASN A 323 -38.57 -33.27 -0.77
CA ASN A 323 -39.92 -33.67 -0.37
C ASN A 323 -40.04 -33.78 1.17
N SER A 324 -41.18 -33.34 1.74
CA SER A 324 -41.46 -33.37 3.18
C SER A 324 -41.36 -34.76 3.80
N ALA A 325 -41.71 -35.82 3.07
CA ALA A 325 -41.56 -37.20 3.54
C ALA A 325 -40.09 -37.61 3.73
N TRP A 326 -39.20 -37.19 2.82
CA TRP A 326 -37.77 -37.44 2.94
C TRP A 326 -37.13 -36.62 4.06
N GLN A 327 -37.56 -35.37 4.23
CA GLN A 327 -37.12 -34.51 5.33
C GLN A 327 -37.48 -35.10 6.70
N PHE A 328 -38.64 -35.76 6.83
CA PHE A 328 -39.01 -36.47 8.05
C PHE A 328 -38.09 -37.67 8.34
N ILE A 329 -37.73 -38.44 7.30
CA ILE A 329 -36.79 -39.57 7.41
C ILE A 329 -35.40 -39.07 7.83
N VAL A 330 -34.91 -38.01 7.18
CA VAL A 330 -33.63 -37.37 7.53
C VAL A 330 -33.65 -36.86 8.97
N ALA A 331 -34.72 -36.18 9.41
CA ALA A 331 -34.84 -35.69 10.78
C ALA A 331 -34.85 -36.82 11.83
N THR A 332 -35.50 -37.94 11.51
CA THR A 332 -35.53 -39.13 12.38
C THR A 332 -34.14 -39.77 12.46
N TRP A 333 -33.44 -39.89 11.34
CA TRP A 333 -32.06 -40.38 11.29
C TRP A 333 -31.10 -39.48 12.06
N GLU A 334 -31.16 -38.16 11.84
CA GLU A 334 -30.34 -37.18 12.56
C GLU A 334 -30.61 -37.25 14.07
N THR A 335 -31.86 -37.45 14.52
CA THR A 335 -32.15 -37.59 15.96
C THR A 335 -31.57 -38.88 16.57
N LEU A 336 -31.45 -39.94 15.77
CA LEU A 336 -30.88 -41.22 16.20
C LEU A 336 -29.35 -41.23 16.20
N VAL A 337 -28.72 -40.61 15.20
CA VAL A 337 -27.26 -40.55 15.04
C VAL A 337 -26.65 -39.38 15.83
N TYR A 338 -27.37 -38.27 15.97
CA TYR A 338 -26.96 -37.08 16.72
C TYR A 338 -27.77 -37.00 18.02
N ASN A 339 -27.51 -37.91 18.95
CA ASN A 339 -28.05 -37.85 20.30
C ASN A 339 -26.95 -37.38 21.27
N PRO A 340 -27.16 -36.33 22.09
CA PRO A 340 -26.15 -35.79 23.01
C PRO A 340 -25.58 -36.79 24.04
N ILE A 341 -26.15 -38.00 24.15
CA ILE A 341 -25.74 -39.06 25.09
C ILE A 341 -24.83 -40.12 24.41
N LEU A 342 -24.86 -40.24 23.07
CA LEU A 342 -24.13 -41.26 22.30
C LEU A 342 -23.52 -40.61 21.06
N ASP A 343 -22.36 -39.97 21.23
CA ASP A 343 -21.50 -39.62 20.09
C ASP A 343 -20.85 -40.93 19.59
N LEU A 344 -21.56 -41.64 18.71
CA LEU A 344 -21.16 -42.95 18.14
C LEU A 344 -19.90 -42.90 17.26
N ASP A 345 -19.30 -41.72 17.12
CA ASP A 345 -18.13 -41.42 16.28
C ASP A 345 -16.86 -41.13 17.11
N ARG A 346 -16.89 -41.32 18.45
CA ARG A 346 -15.72 -41.13 19.33
C ARG A 346 -14.89 -42.39 19.53
#